data_AF-A0A4V2R4P0-F1
#
_entry.id   AF-A0A4V2R4P0-F1
#
_cell.length_a   1.000
_cell.length_b   1.000
_cell.length_c   1.000
_cell.angle_alpha   90.00
_cell.angle_beta   90.00
_cell.angle_gamma   90.00
#
_symmetry.space_group_name_H-M   'P 1'
#
loop_
_entity.id
_entity.type
_entity.pdbx_description
1 polymer ?
#
loop_
_entity_poly.entity_id
_entity_poly.type
_entity_poly.pdbx_seq_one_letter_code
_entity_poly.pdbx_strand_id
1 'polypeptide(L)' 'MATTIKPRPGDACDPRFLDMVRLHYMSPEQLSLAACWRRACKAAEGTDIPIASYATVRRLMYRTIYRDVPAKRRSA' A
#
# COMPACT_ATOMS: atom_id res chain seq x y z
N MET A 1 -21.69 12.32 -11.18
CA MET A 1 -21.92 11.41 -10.03
C MET A 1 -20.61 10.71 -9.71
N ALA A 2 -19.97 11.03 -8.59
CA ALA A 2 -18.72 10.41 -8.17
C ALA A 2 -19.00 8.99 -7.65
N THR A 3 -18.57 7.97 -8.38
CA THR A 3 -18.62 6.58 -7.90
C THR A 3 -17.64 6.42 -6.75
N THR A 4 -18.14 6.58 -5.53
CA THR A 4 -17.44 6.19 -4.30
C THR A 4 -17.21 4.69 -4.35
N ILE A 5 -16.00 4.30 -4.75
CA ILE A 5 -15.53 2.92 -4.70
C ILE A 5 -15.44 2.55 -3.21
N LYS A 6 -16.50 1.96 -2.65
CA LYS A 6 -16.45 1.37 -1.30
C LYS A 6 -15.34 0.31 -1.32
N PRO A 7 -14.32 0.40 -0.45
CA PRO A 7 -13.31 -0.64 -0.36
C PRO A 7 -14.00 -1.96 -0.02
N ARG A 8 -13.68 -3.03 -0.76
CA ARG A 8 -14.23 -4.36 -0.48
C ARG A 8 -13.75 -4.81 0.91
N PRO A 9 -14.58 -5.49 1.71
CA PRO A 9 -14.27 -5.86 3.09
C PRO A 9 -13.10 -6.84 3.29
N GLY A 10 -12.37 -7.22 2.23
CA GLY A 10 -11.10 -7.98 2.29
C GLY A 10 -9.84 -7.16 1.95
N ASP A 11 -9.98 -5.86 1.68
CA ASP A 11 -8.89 -4.92 1.36
C ASP A 11 -8.64 -3.92 2.50
N ALA A 12 -9.05 -4.24 3.73
CA ALA A 12 -8.80 -3.41 4.91
C ALA A 12 -7.31 -3.50 5.27
N CYS A 13 -6.51 -2.62 4.68
CA CYS A 13 -5.18 -2.30 5.18
C CYS A 13 -5.32 -1.04 6.02
N ASP A 14 -4.87 -1.09 7.28
CA ASP A 14 -4.77 0.11 8.09
C ASP A 14 -3.81 1.08 7.39
N PRO A 15 -4.18 2.36 7.22
CA PRO A 15 -3.34 3.35 6.54
C PRO A 15 -1.99 3.51 7.25
N ARG A 16 -1.92 3.36 8.58
CA ARG A 16 -0.68 3.41 9.35
C ARG A 16 0.26 2.27 8.97
N PHE A 17 -0.29 1.07 8.76
CA PHE A 17 0.50 -0.08 8.29
C PHE A 17 1.02 0.14 6.86
N LEU A 18 0.18 0.68 5.97
CA LEU A 18 0.59 0.99 4.60
C LEU A 18 1.71 2.03 4.56
N ASP A 19 1.63 3.05 5.43
CA ASP A 19 2.66 4.08 5.53
C ASP A 19 3.98 3.54 6.06
N MET A 20 3.98 2.60 7.03
CA MET A 20 5.21 1.88 7.43
C MET A 20 5.88 1.18 6.25
N VAL A 21 5.09 0.51 5.40
CA VAL A 21 5.63 -0.14 4.18
C VAL A 21 6.20 0.90 3.22
N ARG A 22 5.50 2.03 3.01
CA ARG A 22 5.94 3.11 2.13
C ARG A 22 7.25 3.74 2.59
N LEU A 23 7.40 4.00 3.89
CA LEU A 23 8.64 4.53 4.47
C LEU A 23 9.83 3.62 4.16
N HIS A 24 9.66 2.30 4.31
CA HIS A 24 10.71 1.35 3.95
C HIS A 24 10.94 1.24 2.44
N TYR A 25 9.92 1.46 1.61
CA TYR A 25 10.03 1.41 0.16
C TYR A 25 10.72 2.65 -0.43
N MET A 26 10.52 3.82 0.20
CA MET A 26 11.20 5.07 -0.16
C MET A 26 12.60 5.19 0.46
N SER A 27 13.01 4.21 1.27
CA SER A 27 14.36 4.15 1.85
C SER A 27 15.42 4.07 0.74
N PRO A 28 16.57 4.76 0.88
CA PRO A 28 17.69 4.68 -0.07
C PRO A 28 18.29 3.28 -0.21
N GLU A 29 17.94 2.35 0.68
CA GLU A 29 18.35 0.94 0.60
C GLU A 29 17.79 0.17 -0.62
N GLN A 30 16.86 0.76 -1.40
CA GLN A 30 16.26 0.16 -2.61
C GLN A 30 15.73 -1.27 -2.40
N LEU A 31 15.05 -1.48 -1.27
CA LEU A 31 14.53 -2.79 -0.91
C LEU A 31 13.34 -3.20 -1.77
N SER A 32 13.24 -4.50 -2.04
CA SER A 32 12.04 -5.06 -2.67
C SER A 32 10.81 -4.83 -1.79
N LEU A 33 9.63 -4.68 -2.42
CA LEU A 33 8.38 -4.47 -1.69
C LEU A 33 8.09 -5.59 -0.66
N ALA A 34 8.50 -6.82 -0.95
CA ALA A 34 8.39 -7.94 -0.02
C ALA A 34 9.26 -7.74 1.24
N ALA A 35 10.46 -7.20 1.09
CA ALA A 35 11.34 -6.87 2.21
C ALA A 35 10.79 -5.70 3.03
N CYS A 36 10.27 -4.65 2.37
CA CYS A 36 9.60 -3.53 3.04
C CYS A 36 8.39 -3.99 3.86
N TRP A 37 7.56 -4.89 3.31
CA TRP A 37 6.43 -5.48 4.01
C TRP A 37 6.86 -6.26 5.26
N ARG A 38 7.89 -7.12 5.16
CA ARG A 38 8.42 -7.85 6.32
C ARG A 38 8.93 -6.93 7.42
N ARG A 39 9.63 -5.85 7.06
CA ARG A 39 10.10 -4.85 8.03
C ARG A 39 8.93 -4.12 8.70
N ALA A 40 7.90 -3.75 7.93
CA ALA A 40 6.68 -3.16 8.48
C ALA A 40 5.92 -4.13 9.41
N CYS A 41 5.85 -5.43 9.09
CA CYS A 41 5.28 -6.45 10.00
C CYS A 41 6.03 -6.47 11.33
N LYS A 42 7.37 -6.44 11.29
CA LYS A 42 8.20 -6.43 12.50
C LYS A 42 8.07 -5.11 13.28
N ALA A 43 7.87 -3.98 12.61
CA ALA A 43 7.62 -2.70 13.26
C ALA A 43 6.21 -2.59 13.87
N ALA A 44 5.24 -3.29 13.28
CA ALA A 44 3.89 -3.39 13.82
C ALA A 44 3.77 -4.41 14.96
N GLU A 45 4.73 -5.33 15.08
CA GLU A 45 4.82 -6.29 16.18
C GLU A 45 4.96 -5.55 17.52
N GLY A 46 4.00 -5.75 18.42
CA GLY A 46 3.92 -5.02 19.70
C GLY A 46 3.17 -3.68 19.63
N THR A 47 2.53 -3.36 18.51
CA THR A 47 1.64 -2.20 18.36
C THR A 47 0.18 -2.64 18.16
N ASP A 48 -0.77 -1.70 18.28
CA ASP A 48 -2.20 -1.92 17.97
C ASP A 48 -2.49 -1.89 16.45
N ILE A 49 -1.47 -1.84 15.60
CA ILE A 49 -1.66 -1.71 14.16
C ILE A 49 -1.92 -3.09 13.55
N PRO A 50 -3.08 -3.30 12.91
CA PRO A 50 -3.39 -4.59 12.31
C PRO A 50 -2.51 -4.81 11.07
N ILE A 51 -1.85 -5.98 11.02
CA ILE A 51 -0.98 -6.36 9.92
C ILE A 51 -1.81 -6.77 8.71
N ALA A 52 -1.64 -6.05 7.60
CA ALA A 52 -2.31 -6.36 6.34
C ALA A 52 -1.55 -7.43 5.55
N SER A 53 -2.31 -8.23 4.78
CA SER A 53 -1.71 -9.24 3.89
C SER A 53 -0.79 -8.60 2.85
N TYR A 54 0.28 -9.31 2.48
CA TYR A 54 1.18 -8.86 1.42
C TYR A 54 0.44 -8.61 0.08
N ALA A 55 -0.57 -9.42 -0.24
CA ALA A 55 -1.36 -9.27 -1.46
C ALA A 55 -2.17 -7.96 -1.48
N THR A 56 -2.68 -7.53 -0.33
CA THR A 56 -3.39 -6.26 -0.15
C THR A 56 -2.41 -5.08 -0.28
N VAL A 57 -1.29 -5.15 0.44
CA VAL A 57 -0.23 -4.12 0.39
C VAL A 57 0.33 -3.96 -1.01
N ARG A 58 0.59 -5.07 -1.72
CA ARG A 58 1.04 -5.03 -3.12
C ARG A 58 0.04 -4.30 -4.00
N ARG A 59 -1.25 -4.66 -3.93
CA ARG A 59 -2.29 -3.97 -4.70
C ARG A 59 -2.36 -2.48 -4.39
N LEU A 60 -2.27 -2.10 -3.13
CA LEU A 60 -2.35 -0.69 -2.69
C LEU A 60 -1.10 0.10 -3.07
N MET A 61 0.09 -0.46 -2.92
CA MET A 61 1.36 0.17 -3.32
C MET A 61 1.41 0.39 -4.82
N TYR A 62 1.05 -0.61 -5.63
CA TYR A 62 0.94 -0.42 -7.08
C TYR A 62 -0.14 0.60 -7.42
N ARG A 63 -1.29 0.58 -6.76
CA ARG A 63 -2.31 1.61 -6.97
C ARG A 63 -1.81 3.00 -6.58
N THR A 64 -0.95 3.15 -5.57
CA THR A 64 -0.41 4.45 -5.15
C THR A 64 0.68 4.94 -6.12
N ILE A 65 1.61 4.06 -6.48
CA ILE A 65 2.74 4.36 -7.36
C ILE A 65 2.28 4.61 -8.81
N TYR A 66 1.26 3.87 -9.28
CA TYR A 66 0.78 3.97 -10.66
C TYR A 66 -0.48 4.84 -10.84
N ARG A 67 -1.21 5.24 -9.78
CA ARG A 67 -2.32 6.21 -9.94
C ARG A 67 -1.87 7.64 -10.21
N ASP A 68 -0.61 7.97 -9.97
CA ASP A 68 -0.02 9.23 -10.41
C ASP A 68 0.52 9.18 -11.84
N VAL A 69 0.21 8.11 -12.59
CA VAL A 69 0.16 8.21 -14.04
C VAL A 69 -1.23 8.78 -14.34
N PRO A 70 -1.36 10.08 -14.68
CA PRO A 70 -2.64 10.56 -15.19
C PRO A 70 -3.00 9.62 -16.32
N ALA A 71 -4.24 9.14 -16.31
CA ALA A 71 -4.83 8.44 -17.43
C ALA A 71 -4.89 9.43 -18.62
N LYS A 72 -3.74 9.78 -19.19
CA LYS A 72 -3.64 10.54 -20.41
C LYS A 72 -4.14 9.60 -21.49
N ARG A 73 -5.34 9.94 -21.96
CA ARG A 73 -5.88 9.60 -23.27
C ARG A 73 -6.26 8.13 -23.45
N ARG A 74 -7.42 7.78 -22.90
CA ARG A 74 -8.41 7.06 -23.70
C ARG A 74 -9.60 8.00 -23.85
N SER A 75 -10.06 8.16 -25.09
CA SER A 75 -11.12 9.09 -25.55
C SER A 75 -10.63 10.45 -26.02
N ALA A 76 -10.11 10.48 -27.25
CA ALA A 76 -10.60 11.34 -28.33
C ALA A 76 -10.01 10.81 -29.64
#